data_AF-A0AAV9JQZ0-F1
#
_entry.id   AF-A0AAV9JQZ0-F1
#
_cell.length_a   1.000
_cell.length_b   1.000
_cell.length_c   1.000
_cell.angle_alpha   90.00
_cell.angle_beta   90.00
_cell.angle_gamma   90.00
#
_symmetry.space_group_name_H-M   'P 1'
#
loop_
_entity.id
_entity.type
_entity.pdbx_description
1 polymer ?
#
loop_
_entity_poly.entity_id
_entity_poly.type
_entity_poly.pdbx_seq_one_letter_code
_entity_poly.pdbx_strand_id
1 'polypeptide(L)'
;MSTSLSANVAWAVPVKPDTLCERLDAFMKVLPTIHTLRLCHRFGRGLDVHLTKLPVEIEQTIEALLVKSSNPFDNDRWFTLCEWSEQFECFESRCEPRRHLPDSNSPLSDAADDEVAACEECAEQGVYESDCKNVCKAKSKDRCDECKSGASKQSPELCEKSCAAKKIERKNELAMSFEYGQTWGDIHHHACGQWKKRIDQRNGGGFVKYAEVLRKEFGLAELPRNYRYHNKDELRTTLCYLTLPQVAAIDKAYSTSEDENECGYVGLLAAHAMDVRLPGLVDEARIRSRFHRALRILGLRPYVHPSQRNLALPPQKSGATTEEGAAGGTKKKKVVLELCKSLPRSHRVVIPSY
;
A
#
# COMPACT_ATOMS: atom_id res chain seq x y z
N MET A 1 -24.54 -23.46 4.57
CA MET A 1 -23.05 -23.51 4.47
C MET A 1 -22.50 -22.83 5.70
N SER A 2 -21.71 -23.52 6.53
CA SER A 2 -21.13 -22.99 7.78
C SER A 2 -20.05 -21.95 7.53
N THR A 3 -20.09 -20.79 8.20
CA THR A 3 -18.96 -19.85 8.29
C THR A 3 -18.51 -19.70 9.74
N SER A 4 -17.30 -20.18 10.07
CA SER A 4 -16.68 -19.97 11.38
C SER A 4 -16.04 -18.58 11.45
N LEU A 5 -16.02 -17.93 12.63
CA LEU A 5 -15.28 -16.69 12.84
C LEU A 5 -14.22 -16.90 13.92
N SER A 6 -13.03 -17.34 13.50
CA SER A 6 -11.88 -17.43 14.39
C SER A 6 -11.10 -16.11 14.38
N ALA A 7 -10.93 -15.49 15.54
CA ALA A 7 -10.14 -14.28 15.69
C ALA A 7 -8.76 -14.63 16.25
N ASN A 8 -7.77 -14.76 15.37
CA ASN A 8 -6.39 -14.99 15.78
C ASN A 8 -5.66 -13.64 15.88
N VAL A 9 -4.98 -13.41 17.00
CA VAL A 9 -4.11 -12.24 17.17
C VAL A 9 -2.77 -12.54 16.52
N ALA A 10 -2.43 -11.78 15.48
CA ALA A 10 -1.17 -11.93 14.77
C ALA A 10 -0.33 -10.66 14.84
N TRP A 11 0.99 -10.84 14.87
CA TRP A 11 1.92 -9.79 14.49
C TRP A 11 1.76 -9.52 13.00
N ALA A 12 1.46 -8.28 12.64
CA ALA A 12 1.26 -7.91 11.25
C ALA A 12 1.82 -6.53 10.94
N VAL A 13 2.56 -6.41 9.85
CA VAL A 13 3.02 -5.11 9.36
C VAL A 13 2.28 -4.81 8.06
N PRO A 14 1.44 -3.75 8.01
CA PRO A 14 0.75 -3.41 6.78
C PRO A 14 1.76 -2.81 5.78
N VAL A 15 1.71 -3.26 4.54
CA VAL A 15 2.62 -2.85 3.47
C VAL A 15 1.83 -2.55 2.21
N LYS A 16 2.38 -1.71 1.33
CA LYS A 16 1.74 -1.37 0.05
C LYS A 16 1.81 -2.59 -0.89
N PRO A 17 0.68 -3.15 -1.38
CA PRO A 17 0.70 -4.43 -2.10
C PRO A 17 1.51 -4.39 -3.41
N ASP A 18 1.34 -3.35 -4.20
CA ASP A 18 2.05 -3.13 -5.47
C ASP A 18 3.56 -3.10 -5.25
N THR A 19 4.02 -2.30 -4.27
CA THR A 19 5.44 -2.23 -3.92
C THR A 19 5.97 -3.55 -3.36
N LEU A 20 5.18 -4.28 -2.57
CA LEU A 20 5.60 -5.61 -2.08
C LEU A 20 5.84 -6.57 -3.24
N CYS A 21 4.87 -6.69 -4.15
CA CYS A 21 4.97 -7.61 -5.29
C CYS A 21 6.15 -7.25 -6.21
N GLU A 22 6.31 -5.96 -6.52
CA GLU A 22 7.42 -5.45 -7.33
C GLU A 22 8.78 -5.81 -6.70
N ARG A 23 8.92 -5.58 -5.40
CA ARG A 23 10.18 -5.85 -4.67
C ARG A 23 10.45 -7.34 -4.52
N LEU A 24 9.42 -8.17 -4.41
CA LEU A 24 9.56 -9.62 -4.41
C LEU A 24 9.98 -10.15 -5.78
N ASP A 25 9.44 -9.61 -6.88
CA ASP A 25 9.90 -9.93 -8.22
C ASP A 25 11.39 -9.57 -8.40
N ALA A 26 11.79 -8.36 -7.99
CA ALA A 26 13.19 -7.94 -8.01
C ALA A 26 14.09 -8.84 -7.15
N PHE A 27 13.65 -9.17 -5.94
CA PHE A 27 14.36 -10.08 -5.04
C PHE A 27 14.52 -11.48 -5.64
N MET A 28 13.48 -12.04 -6.26
CA MET A 28 13.55 -13.34 -6.93
C MET A 28 14.58 -13.37 -8.07
N LYS A 29 14.72 -12.27 -8.83
CA LYS A 29 15.72 -12.16 -9.90
C LYS A 29 17.16 -12.20 -9.37
N VAL A 30 17.42 -11.57 -8.22
CA VAL A 30 18.75 -11.55 -7.60
C VAL A 30 18.98 -12.67 -6.58
N LEU A 31 17.98 -13.51 -6.35
CA LEU A 31 18.04 -14.58 -5.35
C LEU A 31 19.23 -15.53 -5.55
N PRO A 32 19.58 -15.98 -6.78
CA PRO A 32 20.77 -16.79 -6.98
C PRO A 32 22.06 -16.09 -6.52
N THR A 33 22.21 -14.81 -6.83
CA THR A 33 23.36 -13.99 -6.39
C THR A 33 23.41 -13.85 -4.87
N ILE A 34 22.26 -13.64 -4.23
CA ILE A 34 22.15 -13.58 -2.76
C ILE A 34 22.52 -14.93 -2.14
N HIS A 35 22.08 -16.05 -2.72
CA HIS A 35 22.46 -17.38 -2.25
C HIS A 35 23.96 -17.62 -2.40
N THR A 36 24.57 -17.23 -3.52
CA THR A 36 26.03 -17.29 -3.69
C THR A 36 26.74 -16.46 -2.62
N LEU A 37 26.31 -15.22 -2.37
CA LEU A 37 26.87 -14.36 -1.32
C LEU A 37 26.82 -15.04 0.05
N ARG A 38 25.65 -15.58 0.45
CA ARG A 38 25.45 -16.30 1.70
C ARG A 38 26.32 -17.55 1.82
N LEU A 39 26.46 -18.31 0.73
CA LEU A 39 27.31 -19.50 0.69
C LEU A 39 28.78 -19.14 0.84
N CYS A 40 29.26 -18.12 0.11
CA CYS A 40 30.62 -17.61 0.23
C CYS A 40 30.90 -17.08 1.65
N HIS A 41 29.94 -16.37 2.25
CA HIS A 41 30.03 -15.87 3.61
C HIS A 41 30.11 -17.00 4.64
N ARG A 42 29.25 -18.02 4.52
CA ARG A 42 29.17 -19.13 5.50
C ARG A 42 30.27 -20.18 5.36
N PHE A 43 30.68 -20.47 4.12
CA PHE A 43 31.53 -21.63 3.82
C PHE A 43 32.85 -21.28 3.14
N GLY A 44 33.13 -20.00 2.86
CA GLY A 44 34.41 -19.60 2.28
C GLY A 44 35.60 -20.04 3.14
N ARG A 45 36.63 -20.61 2.49
CA ARG A 45 37.88 -21.05 3.14
C ARG A 45 39.08 -20.57 2.32
N GLY A 46 40.15 -20.15 2.98
CA GLY A 46 41.39 -19.68 2.34
C GLY A 46 42.02 -18.49 3.10
N LEU A 47 43.28 -18.21 2.80
CA LEU A 47 44.02 -17.11 3.44
C LEU A 47 43.45 -15.71 3.08
N ASP A 48 42.88 -15.58 1.87
CA ASP A 48 42.36 -14.30 1.33
C ASP A 48 40.82 -14.19 1.36
N VAL A 49 40.13 -15.04 2.14
CA VAL A 49 38.66 -14.97 2.22
C VAL A 49 38.24 -13.94 3.28
N HIS A 50 38.05 -12.70 2.86
CA HIS A 50 37.56 -11.62 3.73
C HIS A 50 36.03 -11.62 3.91
N LEU A 51 35.29 -12.27 3.01
CA LEU A 51 33.82 -12.26 3.02
C LEU A 51 33.24 -12.92 4.28
N THR A 52 33.85 -13.97 4.82
CA THR A 52 33.37 -14.70 6.01
C THR A 52 33.37 -13.88 7.29
N LYS A 53 34.11 -12.76 7.30
CA LYS A 53 34.21 -11.84 8.44
C LYS A 53 33.21 -10.69 8.36
N LEU A 54 32.39 -10.62 7.32
CA LEU A 54 31.39 -9.55 7.19
C LEU A 54 30.35 -9.68 8.30
N PRO A 55 30.04 -8.59 9.02
CA PRO A 55 28.87 -8.54 9.90
C PRO A 55 27.60 -8.80 9.10
N VAL A 56 26.63 -9.49 9.72
CA VAL A 56 25.35 -9.84 9.09
C VAL A 56 24.58 -8.59 8.62
N GLU A 57 24.78 -7.45 9.27
CA GLU A 57 24.18 -6.18 8.90
C GLU A 57 24.71 -5.67 7.54
N ILE A 58 26.00 -5.88 7.27
CA ILE A 58 26.63 -5.50 6.00
C ILE A 58 26.14 -6.42 4.88
N GLU A 59 26.06 -7.73 5.15
CA GLU A 59 25.47 -8.70 4.23
C GLU A 59 24.03 -8.29 3.84
N GLN A 60 23.17 -8.00 4.82
CA GLN A 60 21.81 -7.54 4.58
C GLN A 60 21.75 -6.21 3.81
N THR A 61 22.73 -5.33 4.00
CA THR A 61 22.83 -4.08 3.24
C THR A 61 23.18 -4.35 1.79
N ILE A 62 24.09 -5.29 1.52
CA ILE A 62 24.42 -5.74 0.16
C ILE A 62 23.18 -6.36 -0.50
N GLU A 63 22.46 -7.24 0.21
CA GLU A 63 21.20 -7.82 -0.29
C GLU A 63 20.19 -6.73 -0.68
N ALA A 64 19.98 -5.74 0.20
CA ALA A 64 19.08 -4.62 -0.08
C ALA A 64 19.51 -3.80 -1.31
N LEU A 65 20.83 -3.58 -1.49
CA LEU A 65 21.38 -2.89 -2.64
C LEU A 65 21.18 -3.69 -3.93
N LEU A 66 21.38 -5.01 -3.91
CA LEU A 66 21.15 -5.89 -5.06
C LEU A 66 19.69 -5.83 -5.52
N VAL A 67 18.74 -5.93 -4.59
CA VAL A 67 17.29 -5.80 -4.87
C VAL A 67 16.99 -4.43 -5.47
N LYS A 68 17.56 -3.36 -4.90
CA LYS A 68 17.35 -2.00 -5.38
C LYS A 68 17.95 -1.76 -6.77
N SER A 69 19.09 -2.38 -7.08
CA SER A 69 19.75 -2.29 -8.39
C SER A 69 19.12 -3.16 -9.46
N SER A 70 18.33 -4.17 -9.06
CA SER A 70 17.53 -4.98 -9.97
C SER A 70 16.34 -4.14 -10.46
N ASN A 71 16.64 -3.13 -11.26
CA ASN A 71 15.62 -2.29 -11.87
C ASN A 71 14.92 -3.12 -12.95
N PRO A 72 13.58 -3.22 -12.93
CA PRO A 72 12.84 -3.96 -13.95
C PRO A 72 12.80 -3.27 -15.32
N PHE A 73 13.54 -2.17 -15.53
CA PHE A 73 13.76 -1.51 -16.83
C PHE A 73 14.59 -2.40 -17.76
N ASP A 74 14.00 -3.53 -18.12
CA ASP A 74 14.39 -4.31 -19.28
C ASP A 74 13.59 -3.72 -20.45
N ASN A 75 14.30 -3.09 -21.39
CA ASN A 75 13.70 -2.27 -22.47
C ASN A 75 12.70 -3.04 -23.35
N ASP A 76 12.73 -4.37 -23.34
CA ASP A 76 11.85 -5.22 -24.16
C ASP A 76 10.41 -5.34 -23.63
N ARG A 77 10.10 -4.71 -22.49
CA ARG A 77 8.79 -4.87 -21.81
C ARG A 77 7.81 -3.72 -21.97
N TRP A 78 8.07 -2.77 -22.87
CA TRP A 78 7.12 -1.67 -23.10
C TRP A 78 5.71 -2.16 -23.43
N PHE A 79 5.55 -3.33 -24.06
CA PHE A 79 4.24 -3.94 -24.33
C PHE A 79 3.56 -4.61 -23.12
N THR A 80 4.28 -4.88 -22.03
CA THR A 80 3.68 -5.38 -20.77
C THR A 80 3.19 -4.18 -19.95
N LEU A 81 2.38 -3.35 -20.61
CA LEU A 81 2.02 -1.94 -20.37
C LEU A 81 1.41 -1.57 -19.01
N CYS A 82 1.51 -2.41 -17.99
CA CYS A 82 1.16 -1.95 -16.65
C CYS A 82 2.18 -2.42 -15.61
N GLU A 83 2.91 -1.45 -15.05
CA GLU A 83 3.70 -1.66 -13.83
C GLU A 83 2.78 -2.11 -12.68
N TRP A 84 3.36 -2.70 -11.63
CA TRP A 84 2.60 -3.16 -10.46
C TRP A 84 1.72 -2.05 -9.86
N SER A 85 2.23 -0.83 -9.83
CA SER A 85 1.54 0.39 -9.37
C SER A 85 0.31 0.69 -10.22
N GLU A 86 0.45 0.70 -11.54
CA GLU A 86 -0.64 1.03 -12.48
C GLU A 86 -1.76 0.01 -12.43
N GLN A 87 -1.42 -1.29 -12.38
CA GLN A 87 -2.43 -2.36 -12.23
C GLN A 87 -3.19 -2.22 -10.92
N PHE A 88 -2.50 -1.86 -9.85
CA PHE A 88 -3.11 -1.64 -8.55
C PHE A 88 -3.99 -0.39 -8.55
N GLU A 89 -3.53 0.72 -9.15
CA GLU A 89 -4.32 1.93 -9.31
C GLU A 89 -5.59 1.69 -10.15
N CYS A 90 -5.50 0.92 -11.23
CA CYS A 90 -6.68 0.48 -11.98
C CYS A 90 -7.61 -0.34 -11.11
N PHE A 91 -7.07 -1.33 -10.39
CA PHE A 91 -7.87 -2.15 -9.51
C PHE A 91 -8.57 -1.33 -8.43
N GLU A 92 -7.95 -0.26 -7.93
CA GLU A 92 -8.56 0.68 -6.97
C GLU A 92 -9.51 1.70 -7.59
N SER A 93 -9.71 1.68 -8.92
CA SER A 93 -10.42 2.72 -9.67
C SER A 93 -9.82 4.12 -9.45
N ARG A 94 -8.50 4.18 -9.22
CA ARG A 94 -7.72 5.42 -9.02
C ARG A 94 -6.88 5.80 -10.23
N CYS A 95 -6.92 5.00 -11.29
CA CYS A 95 -6.29 5.34 -12.55
C CYS A 95 -6.99 6.53 -13.22
N GLU A 96 -6.21 7.40 -13.88
CA GLU A 96 -6.76 8.46 -14.72
C GLU A 96 -7.03 7.90 -16.12
N PRO A 97 -8.23 8.10 -16.70
CA PRO A 97 -8.55 7.55 -18.02
C PRO A 97 -7.52 7.84 -19.11
N ARG A 98 -6.97 9.06 -19.13
CA ARG A 98 -5.93 9.46 -20.10
C ARG A 98 -4.64 8.66 -20.02
N ARG A 99 -4.32 8.04 -18.88
CA ARG A 99 -3.09 7.22 -18.71
C ARG A 99 -3.17 5.86 -19.40
N HIS A 100 -4.35 5.47 -19.85
CA HIS A 100 -4.54 4.25 -20.65
C HIS A 100 -4.41 4.49 -22.15
N LEU A 101 -4.20 5.74 -22.57
CA LEU A 101 -4.02 6.04 -23.98
C LEU A 101 -2.59 5.66 -24.39
N PRO A 102 -2.41 5.01 -25.55
CA PRO A 102 -1.11 4.47 -25.98
C PRO A 102 -0.05 5.53 -26.28
N ASP A 103 -0.44 6.81 -26.39
CA ASP A 103 0.49 7.92 -26.61
C ASP A 103 0.00 9.21 -25.96
N SER A 104 0.91 9.94 -25.32
CA SER A 104 0.71 11.32 -24.88
C SER A 104 0.45 12.28 -26.05
N ASN A 105 0.83 11.89 -27.28
CA ASN A 105 0.60 12.63 -28.52
C ASN A 105 -0.63 12.13 -29.32
N SER A 106 -1.56 11.45 -28.65
CA SER A 106 -2.85 11.09 -29.27
C SER A 106 -3.58 12.36 -29.76
N PRO A 107 -4.36 12.30 -30.85
CA PRO A 107 -5.29 13.38 -31.25
C PRO A 107 -6.20 13.88 -30.13
N LEU A 108 -6.41 13.06 -29.08
CA LEU A 108 -7.08 13.44 -27.84
C LEU A 108 -6.37 14.56 -27.07
N SER A 109 -5.04 14.53 -27.07
CA SER A 109 -4.25 15.59 -26.46
C SER A 109 -4.51 16.90 -27.19
N ASP A 110 -4.39 16.90 -28.52
CA ASP A 110 -4.62 18.08 -29.35
C ASP A 110 -6.05 18.62 -29.18
N ALA A 111 -7.06 17.75 -29.19
CA ALA A 111 -8.45 18.15 -28.98
C ALA A 111 -8.69 18.79 -27.59
N ALA A 112 -8.10 18.24 -26.54
CA ALA A 112 -8.20 18.85 -25.21
C ALA A 112 -7.45 20.18 -25.12
N ASP A 113 -6.32 20.29 -25.82
CA ASP A 113 -5.52 21.51 -25.90
C ASP A 113 -6.28 22.63 -26.62
N ASP A 114 -7.05 22.31 -27.67
CA ASP A 114 -7.86 23.25 -28.44
C ASP A 114 -9.11 23.74 -27.69
N GLU A 115 -9.76 22.87 -26.90
CA GLU A 115 -11.01 23.21 -26.21
C GLU A 115 -10.80 23.92 -24.87
N VAL A 116 -9.66 23.68 -24.20
CA VAL A 116 -9.35 24.31 -22.91
C VAL A 116 -8.45 25.52 -23.12
N ALA A 117 -9.06 26.69 -23.27
CA ALA A 117 -8.33 27.96 -23.36
C ALA A 117 -7.44 28.17 -22.11
N ALA A 118 -6.13 28.27 -22.35
CA ALA A 118 -5.18 28.66 -21.31
C ALA A 118 -5.38 30.14 -20.94
N CYS A 119 -5.07 30.52 -19.69
CA CYS A 119 -4.93 31.94 -19.38
C CYS A 119 -3.72 32.53 -20.12
N GLU A 120 -3.71 33.85 -20.32
CA GLU A 120 -2.65 34.58 -21.04
C GLU A 120 -1.24 34.14 -20.62
N GLU A 121 -0.95 34.05 -19.31
CA GLU A 121 0.35 33.61 -18.79
C GLU A 121 0.72 32.19 -19.19
N CYS A 122 -0.26 31.28 -19.16
CA CYS A 122 -0.01 29.87 -19.50
C CYS A 122 0.09 29.67 -21.00
N ALA A 123 -0.56 30.52 -21.81
CA ALA A 123 -0.44 30.51 -23.25
C ALA A 123 0.95 30.96 -23.71
N GLU A 124 1.55 31.96 -23.04
CA GLU A 124 2.87 32.48 -23.39
C GLU A 124 4.04 31.61 -22.91
N GLN A 125 3.93 31.04 -21.70
CA GLN A 125 5.07 30.37 -21.06
C GLN A 125 5.13 28.87 -21.31
N GLY A 126 4.05 28.24 -21.78
CA GLY A 126 3.98 26.79 -21.99
C GLY A 126 4.14 25.95 -20.70
N VAL A 127 4.15 26.59 -19.52
CA VAL A 127 4.37 25.96 -18.21
C VAL A 127 3.19 26.28 -17.29
N TYR A 128 2.64 25.25 -16.64
CA TYR A 128 1.26 25.26 -16.14
C TYR A 128 1.06 25.23 -14.61
N GLU A 129 2.07 25.38 -13.76
CA GLU A 129 1.84 25.08 -12.32
C GLU A 129 2.13 26.21 -11.32
N SER A 130 3.26 26.92 -11.39
CA SER A 130 3.59 27.92 -10.35
C SER A 130 2.91 29.27 -10.54
N ASP A 131 2.79 29.74 -11.79
CA ASP A 131 2.43 31.12 -12.11
C ASP A 131 1.08 31.27 -12.82
N CYS A 132 0.34 30.16 -12.98
CA CYS A 132 -0.99 30.17 -13.55
C CYS A 132 -1.91 31.10 -12.71
N LYS A 133 -2.46 32.14 -13.34
CA LYS A 133 -3.40 33.09 -12.70
C LYS A 133 -4.61 32.38 -12.07
N ASN A 134 -5.00 31.22 -12.61
CA ASN A 134 -6.15 30.45 -12.15
C ASN A 134 -5.86 29.52 -10.95
N VAL A 135 -4.60 29.42 -10.51
CA VAL A 135 -4.26 28.61 -9.32
C VAL A 135 -4.82 29.27 -8.07
N CYS A 136 -5.60 28.51 -7.31
CA CYS A 136 -6.13 28.93 -6.02
C CYS A 136 -4.98 29.08 -5.00
N LYS A 137 -4.41 30.28 -4.89
CA LYS A 137 -3.32 30.54 -3.94
C LYS A 137 -3.86 30.40 -2.52
N ALA A 138 -3.15 29.63 -1.69
CA ALA A 138 -3.50 29.36 -0.29
C ALA A 138 -3.79 30.63 0.54
N LYS A 139 -3.23 31.78 0.17
CA LYS A 139 -3.42 33.06 0.89
C LYS A 139 -4.24 34.10 0.12
N SER A 140 -4.78 33.76 -1.05
CA SER A 140 -5.65 34.68 -1.78
C SER A 140 -7.02 34.77 -1.11
N LYS A 141 -7.64 35.96 -1.15
CA LYS A 141 -9.03 36.15 -0.73
C LYS A 141 -10.01 35.49 -1.71
N ASP A 142 -9.57 35.31 -2.96
CA ASP A 142 -10.37 34.79 -4.07
C ASP A 142 -10.19 33.26 -4.25
N ARG A 143 -10.30 32.51 -3.15
CA ARG A 143 -10.33 31.05 -3.24
C ARG A 143 -11.58 30.58 -3.99
N CYS A 144 -11.48 29.47 -4.71
CA CYS A 144 -12.66 28.82 -5.27
C CYS A 144 -13.56 28.24 -4.16
N ASP A 145 -14.83 27.99 -4.47
CA ASP A 145 -15.81 27.53 -3.47
C ASP A 145 -15.49 26.13 -2.90
N GLU A 146 -14.84 25.23 -3.65
CA GLU A 146 -14.30 23.98 -3.08
C GLU A 146 -13.20 24.25 -2.04
N CYS A 147 -12.24 25.13 -2.35
CA CYS A 147 -11.16 25.49 -1.43
C CYS A 147 -11.63 26.37 -0.26
N LYS A 148 -12.77 27.06 -0.39
CA LYS A 148 -13.42 27.82 0.69
C LYS A 148 -14.20 26.91 1.63
N SER A 149 -14.92 25.91 1.10
CA SER A 149 -15.74 24.99 1.90
C SER A 149 -14.93 24.07 2.79
N GLY A 150 -13.61 23.93 2.55
CA GLY A 150 -12.74 23.06 3.34
C GLY A 150 -13.06 21.57 3.18
N ALA A 151 -13.97 21.20 2.27
CA ALA A 151 -14.34 19.83 1.97
C ALA A 151 -13.18 19.08 1.32
N SER A 152 -12.38 19.78 0.51
CA SER A 152 -11.11 19.29 -0.02
C SER A 152 -9.99 19.58 1.00
N LYS A 153 -9.52 18.54 1.69
CA LYS A 153 -8.27 18.60 2.49
C LYS A 153 -7.00 18.60 1.61
N GLN A 154 -7.14 18.72 0.29
CA GLN A 154 -6.01 18.64 -0.63
C GLN A 154 -5.19 19.94 -0.58
N SER A 155 -3.89 19.83 -0.85
CA SER A 155 -3.00 20.99 -0.90
C SER A 155 -3.47 21.98 -1.98
N PRO A 156 -3.19 23.28 -1.85
CA PRO A 156 -3.46 24.30 -2.89
C PRO A 156 -2.89 23.94 -4.29
N GLU A 157 -1.84 23.12 -4.32
CA GLU A 157 -1.21 22.56 -5.52
C GLU A 157 -2.12 21.57 -6.27
N LEU A 158 -3.14 21.02 -5.61
CA LEU A 158 -4.14 20.10 -6.17
C LEU A 158 -5.48 20.79 -6.44
N CYS A 159 -5.52 22.14 -6.44
CA CYS A 159 -6.75 22.83 -6.80
C CYS A 159 -7.10 22.55 -8.26
N GLU A 160 -8.26 21.95 -8.48
CA GLU A 160 -8.80 21.52 -9.78
C GLU A 160 -8.99 22.68 -10.78
N LYS A 161 -8.75 23.94 -10.39
CA LYS A 161 -8.97 25.12 -11.24
C LYS A 161 -7.73 25.66 -11.97
N SER A 162 -6.54 25.07 -11.78
CA SER A 162 -5.39 25.44 -12.62
C SER A 162 -5.67 25.09 -14.08
N CYS A 163 -5.04 25.81 -15.03
CA CYS A 163 -5.17 25.47 -16.46
C CYS A 163 -4.71 24.02 -16.74
N ALA A 164 -3.66 23.54 -16.05
CA ALA A 164 -3.25 22.13 -16.11
C ALA A 164 -4.33 21.17 -15.63
N ALA A 165 -4.94 21.44 -14.47
CA ALA A 165 -5.96 20.56 -13.91
C ALA A 165 -7.19 20.47 -14.82
N LYS A 166 -7.69 21.60 -15.33
CA LYS A 166 -8.79 21.63 -16.31
C LYS A 166 -8.46 20.86 -17.59
N LYS A 167 -7.23 20.97 -18.07
CA LYS A 167 -6.75 20.27 -19.26
C LYS A 167 -6.66 18.76 -19.01
N ILE A 168 -6.20 18.35 -17.83
CA ILE A 168 -6.19 16.94 -17.40
C ILE A 168 -7.62 16.40 -17.29
N GLU A 169 -8.52 17.14 -16.66
CA GLU A 169 -9.94 16.80 -16.55
C GLU A 169 -10.55 16.61 -17.95
N ARG A 170 -10.35 17.57 -18.86
CA ARG A 170 -10.87 17.44 -20.23
C ARG A 170 -10.28 16.25 -20.98
N LYS A 171 -8.99 15.97 -20.83
CA LYS A 171 -8.36 14.76 -21.39
C LYS A 171 -9.00 13.49 -20.84
N ASN A 172 -9.34 13.46 -19.56
CA ASN A 172 -10.04 12.32 -18.97
C ASN A 172 -11.48 12.19 -19.49
N GLU A 173 -12.21 13.29 -19.64
CA GLU A 173 -13.56 13.28 -20.24
C GLU A 173 -13.54 12.76 -21.68
N LEU A 174 -12.63 13.28 -22.51
CA LEU A 174 -12.49 12.83 -23.89
C LEU A 174 -12.04 11.36 -23.96
N ALA A 175 -11.15 10.92 -23.08
CA ALA A 175 -10.76 9.51 -22.97
C ALA A 175 -11.93 8.59 -22.56
N MET A 176 -12.91 9.10 -21.80
CA MET A 176 -14.14 8.38 -21.45
C MET A 176 -15.23 8.47 -22.51
N SER A 177 -15.15 9.41 -23.46
CA SER A 177 -16.13 9.59 -24.53
C SER A 177 -16.21 8.36 -25.44
N PHE A 178 -17.37 8.12 -26.07
CA PHE A 178 -17.66 6.86 -26.77
C PHE A 178 -16.61 6.42 -27.79
N GLU A 179 -15.98 7.35 -28.50
CA GLU A 179 -14.95 7.06 -29.52
C GLU A 179 -13.67 6.44 -28.91
N TYR A 180 -13.33 6.80 -27.68
CA TYR A 180 -12.08 6.38 -27.03
C TYR A 180 -12.31 5.53 -25.76
N GLY A 181 -13.51 5.60 -25.19
CA GLY A 181 -13.89 4.94 -23.95
C GLY A 181 -13.84 3.42 -24.03
N GLN A 182 -14.02 2.85 -25.22
CA GLN A 182 -13.84 1.40 -25.42
C GLN A 182 -12.39 0.98 -25.18
N THR A 183 -11.42 1.74 -25.70
CA THR A 183 -9.99 1.44 -25.48
C THR A 183 -9.57 1.61 -24.03
N TRP A 184 -10.03 2.66 -23.36
CA TRP A 184 -9.81 2.86 -21.94
C TRP A 184 -10.40 1.71 -21.12
N GLY A 185 -11.67 1.38 -21.37
CA GLY A 185 -12.39 0.34 -20.66
C GLY A 185 -11.69 -1.01 -20.79
N ASP A 186 -11.25 -1.38 -22.00
CA ASP A 186 -10.57 -2.65 -22.24
C ASP A 186 -9.23 -2.72 -21.49
N ILE A 187 -8.43 -1.65 -21.53
CA ILE A 187 -7.12 -1.60 -20.85
C ILE A 187 -7.32 -1.60 -19.33
N HIS A 188 -8.26 -0.83 -18.80
CA HIS A 188 -8.59 -0.80 -17.38
C HIS A 188 -9.05 -2.17 -16.87
N HIS A 189 -10.00 -2.82 -17.57
CA HIS A 189 -10.47 -4.15 -17.19
C HIS A 189 -9.37 -5.20 -17.32
N HIS A 190 -8.52 -5.11 -18.35
CA HIS A 190 -7.36 -5.97 -18.51
C HIS A 190 -6.40 -5.81 -17.33
N ALA A 191 -6.02 -4.58 -16.97
CA ALA A 191 -5.15 -4.28 -15.84
C ALA A 191 -5.72 -4.80 -14.51
N CYS A 192 -7.02 -4.60 -14.27
CA CYS A 192 -7.72 -5.18 -13.12
C CYS A 192 -7.66 -6.72 -13.11
N GLY A 193 -7.82 -7.34 -14.28
CA GLY A 193 -7.73 -8.79 -14.44
C GLY A 193 -6.33 -9.32 -14.17
N GLN A 194 -5.29 -8.63 -14.65
CA GLN A 194 -3.89 -8.96 -14.39
C GLN A 194 -3.54 -8.83 -12.91
N TRP A 195 -3.98 -7.74 -12.26
CA TRP A 195 -3.82 -7.58 -10.83
C TRP A 195 -4.40 -8.77 -10.07
N LYS A 196 -5.68 -9.10 -10.30
CA LYS A 196 -6.37 -10.24 -9.67
C LYS A 196 -5.61 -11.56 -9.87
N LYS A 197 -5.14 -11.85 -11.09
CA LYS A 197 -4.36 -13.06 -11.39
C LYS A 197 -3.04 -13.10 -10.62
N ARG A 198 -2.35 -11.97 -10.51
CA ARG A 198 -1.05 -11.85 -9.85
C ARG A 198 -1.13 -12.00 -8.34
N ILE A 199 -2.21 -11.53 -7.71
CA ILE A 199 -2.42 -11.65 -6.26
C ILE A 199 -3.26 -12.86 -5.86
N ASP A 200 -3.63 -13.73 -6.81
CA ASP A 200 -4.37 -14.95 -6.52
C ASP A 200 -3.51 -15.91 -5.69
N GLN A 201 -4.00 -16.26 -4.51
CA GLN A 201 -3.33 -17.15 -3.56
C GLN A 201 -3.74 -18.61 -3.71
N ARG A 202 -4.74 -18.92 -4.56
CA ARG A 202 -5.17 -20.30 -4.81
C ARG A 202 -4.02 -21.12 -5.39
N ASN A 203 -4.11 -22.44 -5.29
CA ASN A 203 -3.12 -23.34 -5.89
C ASN A 203 -2.94 -23.05 -7.38
N GLY A 204 -1.71 -22.73 -7.79
CA GLY A 204 -1.38 -22.31 -9.16
C GLY A 204 -1.62 -20.82 -9.45
N GLY A 205 -2.07 -20.03 -8.48
CA GLY A 205 -2.20 -18.58 -8.59
C GLY A 205 -0.85 -17.88 -8.70
N GLY A 206 -0.85 -16.69 -9.30
CA GLY A 206 0.39 -15.94 -9.57
C GLY A 206 1.18 -15.54 -8.33
N PHE A 207 0.52 -15.55 -7.17
CA PHE A 207 1.10 -15.10 -5.91
C PHE A 207 1.81 -16.20 -5.12
N VAL A 208 1.54 -17.48 -5.42
CA VAL A 208 2.08 -18.64 -4.68
C VAL A 208 3.61 -18.62 -4.63
N LYS A 209 4.27 -18.21 -5.71
CA LYS A 209 5.74 -18.07 -5.76
C LYS A 209 6.28 -17.07 -4.74
N TYR A 210 5.54 -15.99 -4.47
CA TYR A 210 5.94 -14.97 -3.51
C TYR A 210 5.73 -15.44 -2.08
N ALA A 211 4.63 -16.16 -1.83
CA ALA A 211 4.34 -16.78 -0.54
C ALA A 211 5.47 -17.74 -0.12
N GLU A 212 5.97 -18.51 -1.08
CA GLU A 212 7.10 -19.42 -0.87
C GLU A 212 8.39 -18.67 -0.52
N VAL A 213 8.71 -17.60 -1.25
CA VAL A 213 9.88 -16.75 -0.99
C VAL A 213 9.77 -16.10 0.39
N LEU A 214 8.63 -15.49 0.73
CA LEU A 214 8.42 -14.87 2.05
C LEU A 214 8.61 -15.86 3.19
N ARG A 215 8.11 -17.08 3.02
CA ARG A 215 8.26 -18.16 4.00
C ARG A 215 9.71 -18.63 4.13
N LYS A 216 10.35 -18.95 3.02
CA LYS A 216 11.71 -19.52 3.00
C LYS A 216 12.77 -18.52 3.40
N GLU A 217 12.69 -17.30 2.86
CA GLU A 217 13.77 -16.33 2.94
C GLU A 217 13.63 -15.40 4.14
N PHE A 218 12.40 -15.13 4.59
CA PHE A 218 12.13 -14.19 5.67
C PHE A 218 11.46 -14.84 6.89
N GLY A 219 10.96 -16.08 6.78
CA GLY A 219 10.18 -16.72 7.84
C GLY A 219 8.90 -15.95 8.13
N LEU A 220 8.31 -15.36 7.09
CA LEU A 220 7.08 -14.58 7.11
C LEU A 220 6.03 -15.26 6.23
N ALA A 221 4.77 -14.95 6.46
CA ALA A 221 3.67 -15.26 5.56
C ALA A 221 2.96 -13.96 5.23
N GLU A 222 2.20 -13.93 4.14
CA GLU A 222 1.41 -12.77 3.81
C GLU A 222 -0.07 -13.07 3.68
N LEU A 223 -0.84 -11.99 3.76
CA LEU A 223 -2.28 -12.03 3.64
C LEU A 223 -2.79 -10.86 2.79
N PRO A 224 -2.58 -10.87 1.46
CA PRO A 224 -3.37 -10.06 0.54
C PRO A 224 -4.83 -10.41 0.69
N ARG A 225 -5.65 -9.39 0.91
CA ARG A 225 -7.10 -9.52 0.87
C ARG A 225 -7.67 -8.46 -0.04
N ASN A 226 -8.47 -8.91 -0.99
CA ASN A 226 -9.26 -8.02 -1.82
C ASN A 226 -10.52 -7.64 -1.07
N TYR A 227 -10.72 -6.35 -0.91
CA TYR A 227 -11.94 -5.79 -0.36
C TYR A 227 -12.70 -5.12 -1.48
N ARG A 228 -14.01 -5.34 -1.49
CA ARG A 228 -14.97 -4.52 -2.24
C ARG A 228 -15.64 -3.61 -1.21
N TYR A 229 -15.38 -2.32 -1.28
CA TYR A 229 -16.06 -1.35 -0.44
C TYR A 229 -17.48 -1.14 -1.00
N HIS A 230 -18.50 -1.32 -0.16
CA HIS A 230 -19.89 -1.18 -0.55
C HIS A 230 -20.26 0.30 -0.69
N ASN A 231 -19.86 0.93 -1.79
CA ASN A 231 -20.48 2.13 -2.31
C ASN A 231 -20.90 1.89 -3.77
N LYS A 232 -21.82 2.71 -4.28
CA LYS A 232 -22.36 2.63 -5.65
C LYS A 232 -21.28 2.65 -6.75
N ASP A 233 -20.05 3.06 -6.41
CA ASP A 233 -18.91 3.19 -7.33
C ASP A 233 -17.89 2.04 -7.26
N GLU A 234 -18.23 0.90 -6.63
CA GLU A 234 -17.38 -0.31 -6.57
C GLU A 234 -15.89 -0.08 -6.22
N LEU A 235 -15.58 0.80 -5.26
CA LEU A 235 -14.19 0.98 -4.83
C LEU A 235 -13.63 -0.36 -4.33
N ARG A 236 -12.69 -0.91 -5.09
CA ARG A 236 -11.95 -2.13 -4.72
C ARG A 236 -10.62 -1.70 -4.12
N THR A 237 -10.07 -2.50 -3.22
CA THR A 237 -8.70 -2.29 -2.74
C THR A 237 -8.12 -3.62 -2.33
N THR A 238 -6.80 -3.70 -2.37
CA THR A 238 -6.07 -4.83 -1.82
C THR A 238 -5.34 -4.33 -0.58
N LEU A 239 -5.62 -4.90 0.58
CA LEU A 239 -4.79 -4.70 1.76
C LEU A 239 -3.80 -5.85 1.84
N CYS A 240 -2.55 -5.53 2.17
CA CYS A 240 -1.53 -6.54 2.35
C CYS A 240 -0.84 -6.37 3.70
N TYR A 241 -0.68 -7.48 4.39
CA TYR A 241 0.03 -7.56 5.66
C TYR A 241 1.11 -8.62 5.55
N LEU A 242 2.31 -8.26 6.01
CA LEU A 242 3.31 -9.25 6.37
C LEU A 242 2.96 -9.77 7.76
N THR A 243 2.92 -11.08 7.93
CA THR A 243 2.55 -11.77 9.17
C THR A 243 3.56 -12.86 9.50
N LEU A 244 3.50 -13.39 10.71
CA LEU A 244 4.23 -14.63 11.00
C LEU A 244 3.48 -15.82 10.38
N PRO A 245 4.18 -16.86 9.89
CA PRO A 245 3.55 -18.10 9.49
C PRO A 245 2.76 -18.64 10.68
N GLN A 246 1.44 -18.67 10.55
CA GLN A 246 0.61 -19.35 11.52
C GLN A 246 0.65 -20.85 11.19
N VAL A 247 0.88 -21.66 12.21
CA VAL A 247 0.44 -23.05 12.15
C VAL A 247 -1.07 -22.96 12.09
N ALA A 248 -1.67 -23.37 10.97
CA ALA A 248 -3.12 -23.31 10.80
C ALA A 248 -3.77 -23.92 12.06
N ALA A 249 -4.50 -23.08 12.81
CA ALA A 249 -5.32 -23.61 13.87
C ALA A 249 -6.30 -24.58 13.22
N ILE A 250 -6.51 -25.74 13.84
CA ILE A 250 -7.51 -26.71 13.37
C ILE A 250 -8.83 -25.96 13.20
N ASP A 251 -9.33 -25.90 11.96
CA ASP A 251 -10.60 -25.26 11.65
C ASP A 251 -11.69 -25.89 12.51
N LYS A 252 -12.16 -25.14 13.50
CA LYS A 252 -13.35 -25.52 14.26
C LYS A 252 -14.55 -25.14 13.41
N ALA A 253 -15.16 -26.13 12.77
CA ALA A 253 -16.41 -25.95 12.07
C ALA A 253 -17.54 -25.64 13.08
N TYR A 254 -18.16 -24.46 12.96
CA TYR A 254 -19.38 -24.08 13.69
C TYR A 254 -20.53 -23.94 12.70
N SER A 255 -21.73 -24.40 13.07
CA SER A 255 -22.95 -24.30 12.26
C SER A 255 -23.57 -22.90 12.34
N THR A 256 -23.84 -22.27 11.18
CA THR A 256 -24.78 -21.14 11.09
C THR A 256 -26.15 -21.59 11.61
N SER A 257 -26.82 -20.81 12.44
CA SER A 257 -28.18 -21.14 12.87
C SER A 257 -29.15 -21.01 11.71
N GLU A 258 -30.28 -21.73 11.77
CA GLU A 258 -31.30 -21.71 10.72
C GLU A 258 -31.84 -20.29 10.45
N ASP A 259 -31.94 -19.47 11.50
CA ASP A 259 -32.42 -18.09 11.43
C ASP A 259 -31.57 -17.16 10.53
N GLU A 260 -30.25 -17.40 10.41
CA GLU A 260 -29.35 -16.56 9.61
C GLU A 260 -29.49 -16.81 8.10
N ASN A 261 -29.99 -17.98 7.68
CA ASN A 261 -30.20 -18.30 6.26
C ASN A 261 -31.47 -17.64 5.69
N GLU A 262 -32.50 -17.41 6.52
CA GLU A 262 -33.79 -16.86 6.06
C GLU A 262 -33.73 -15.33 5.84
N CYS A 263 -32.85 -14.61 6.52
CA CYS A 263 -32.84 -13.15 6.50
C CYS A 263 -32.04 -12.51 5.36
N GLY A 264 -31.52 -13.28 4.39
CA GLY A 264 -30.74 -12.73 3.27
C GLY A 264 -29.44 -12.09 3.76
N TYR A 265 -28.46 -12.93 4.09
CA TYR A 265 -27.21 -12.49 4.70
C TYR A 265 -26.42 -11.52 3.81
N VAL A 266 -26.25 -10.28 4.27
CA VAL A 266 -25.25 -9.35 3.74
C VAL A 266 -23.91 -9.68 4.40
N GLY A 267 -23.09 -10.47 3.70
CA GLY A 267 -21.75 -10.82 4.18
C GLY A 267 -20.86 -9.60 4.32
N LEU A 268 -20.76 -9.06 5.54
CA LEU A 268 -19.88 -7.95 5.84
C LEU A 268 -18.45 -8.49 6.01
N LEU A 269 -17.70 -8.58 4.90
CA LEU A 269 -16.28 -8.96 4.91
C LEU A 269 -15.43 -7.76 5.36
N ALA A 270 -15.54 -7.38 6.62
CA ALA A 270 -14.71 -6.35 7.22
C ALA A 270 -13.55 -7.01 7.99
N ALA A 271 -12.34 -6.92 7.45
CA ALA A 271 -11.16 -7.25 8.24
C ALA A 271 -10.76 -6.04 9.07
N HIS A 272 -10.79 -6.22 10.38
CA HIS A 272 -10.46 -5.17 11.34
C HIS A 272 -9.08 -5.42 11.92
N ALA A 273 -8.15 -4.53 11.61
CA ALA A 273 -6.87 -4.49 12.30
C ALA A 273 -7.04 -3.80 13.66
N MET A 274 -7.00 -4.58 14.75
CA MET A 274 -7.02 -4.04 16.12
C MET A 274 -5.69 -4.27 16.81
N ASP A 275 -5.16 -3.23 17.45
CA ASP A 275 -3.92 -3.30 18.24
C ASP A 275 -4.18 -4.05 19.56
N VAL A 276 -3.57 -5.21 19.74
CA VAL A 276 -3.77 -6.08 20.92
C VAL A 276 -2.49 -6.17 21.73
N ARG A 277 -2.48 -5.59 22.94
CA ARG A 277 -1.41 -5.81 23.91
C ARG A 277 -1.56 -7.20 24.56
N LEU A 278 -0.72 -8.14 24.17
CA LEU A 278 -0.61 -9.46 24.83
C LEU A 278 0.59 -9.42 25.80
N PRO A 279 0.39 -9.59 27.11
CA PRO A 279 1.47 -9.75 28.07
C PRO A 279 2.12 -11.13 27.93
N GLY A 280 3.46 -11.17 27.89
CA GLY A 280 4.24 -12.37 28.21
C GLY A 280 4.47 -13.43 27.13
N LEU A 281 4.11 -13.21 25.86
CA LEU A 281 4.34 -14.19 24.78
C LEU A 281 5.59 -13.87 23.93
N VAL A 282 6.47 -14.88 23.84
CA VAL A 282 7.54 -15.17 22.85
C VAL A 282 8.44 -14.00 22.43
N ASP A 283 9.76 -14.21 22.54
CA ASP A 283 10.88 -13.40 22.01
C ASP A 283 10.50 -12.34 20.96
N GLU A 284 9.97 -11.22 21.46
CA GLU A 284 9.45 -10.13 20.66
C GLU A 284 10.57 -9.48 19.85
N ALA A 285 11.80 -9.47 20.37
CA ALA A 285 12.98 -8.98 19.70
C ALA A 285 13.27 -9.79 18.44
N ARG A 286 13.24 -11.12 18.52
CA ARG A 286 13.44 -12.01 17.36
C ARG A 286 12.31 -11.90 16.33
N ILE A 287 11.07 -11.74 16.77
CA ILE A 287 9.94 -11.52 15.85
C ILE A 287 10.12 -10.20 15.10
N ARG A 288 10.38 -9.11 15.83
CA ARG A 288 10.61 -7.78 15.25
C ARG A 288 11.81 -7.78 14.31
N SER A 289 12.88 -8.52 14.63
CA SER A 289 14.07 -8.58 13.76
C SER A 289 13.76 -9.21 12.41
N ARG A 290 12.87 -10.22 12.33
CA ARG A 290 12.43 -10.81 11.05
C ARG A 290 11.69 -9.79 10.18
N PHE A 291 10.73 -9.07 10.76
CA PHE A 291 10.02 -8.00 10.05
C PHE A 291 10.97 -6.89 9.60
N HIS A 292 11.84 -6.41 10.48
CA HIS A 292 12.83 -5.39 10.13
C HIS A 292 13.78 -5.86 9.01
N ARG A 293 14.23 -7.11 9.05
CA ARG A 293 15.06 -7.69 8.00
C ARG A 293 14.32 -7.70 6.66
N ALA A 294 13.07 -8.16 6.62
CA ALA A 294 12.27 -8.17 5.39
C ALA A 294 12.03 -6.75 4.85
N LEU A 295 11.59 -5.82 5.71
CA LEU A 295 11.36 -4.43 5.31
C LEU A 295 12.64 -3.77 4.78
N ARG A 296 13.80 -4.05 5.39
CA ARG A 296 15.10 -3.50 4.96
C ARG A 296 15.54 -4.04 3.61
N ILE A 297 15.58 -5.36 3.46
CA ILE A 297 16.05 -6.03 2.23
C ILE A 297 15.14 -5.70 1.05
N LEU A 298 13.82 -5.75 1.27
CA LEU A 298 12.83 -5.46 0.23
C LEU A 298 12.59 -3.94 0.05
N GLY A 299 13.22 -3.07 0.85
CA GLY A 299 13.03 -1.62 0.77
C GLY A 299 11.60 -1.16 1.03
N LEU A 300 10.85 -1.89 1.85
CA LEU A 300 9.45 -1.61 2.16
C LEU A 300 9.30 -0.63 3.31
N ARG A 301 8.20 0.13 3.27
CA ARG A 301 7.76 0.99 4.38
C ARG A 301 6.40 0.53 4.87
N PRO A 302 6.15 0.59 6.20
CA PRO A 302 4.81 0.40 6.72
C PRO A 302 3.84 1.37 6.07
N TYR A 303 2.72 0.85 5.59
CA TYR A 303 1.73 1.60 4.81
C TYR A 303 0.35 1.33 5.38
N VAL A 304 -0.31 2.39 5.86
CA VAL A 304 -1.71 2.32 6.30
C VAL A 304 -2.58 2.88 5.19
N HIS A 305 -3.43 2.03 4.62
CA HIS A 305 -4.31 2.41 3.53
C HIS A 305 -5.30 3.51 3.98
N PRO A 306 -5.65 4.50 3.12
CA PRO A 306 -6.60 5.56 3.47
C PRO A 306 -7.93 5.06 4.06
N SER A 307 -8.45 3.94 3.58
CA SER A 307 -9.68 3.32 4.12
C SER A 307 -9.58 2.91 5.60
N GLN A 308 -8.37 2.84 6.16
CA GLN A 308 -8.11 2.44 7.54
C GLN A 308 -7.77 3.60 8.47
N ARG A 309 -7.50 4.80 7.93
CA ARG A 309 -6.99 5.94 8.73
C ARG A 309 -7.97 6.41 9.81
N ASN A 310 -9.28 6.27 9.56
CA ASN A 310 -10.32 6.69 10.50
C ASN A 310 -10.76 5.58 11.47
N LEU A 311 -10.16 4.39 11.38
CA LEU A 311 -10.47 3.25 12.25
C LEU A 311 -9.60 3.23 13.52
N ALA A 312 -8.87 4.30 13.80
CA ALA A 312 -8.09 4.41 15.03
C ALA A 312 -9.00 4.20 16.24
N LEU A 313 -8.67 3.20 17.06
CA LEU A 313 -9.42 2.87 18.26
C LEU A 313 -9.55 4.13 19.13
N PRO A 314 -10.72 4.37 19.76
CA PRO A 314 -10.84 5.40 20.77
C PRO A 314 -9.74 5.21 21.81
N PRO A 315 -9.13 6.28 22.33
CA PRO A 315 -8.07 6.17 23.32
C PRO A 315 -8.57 5.28 24.47
N GLN A 316 -7.93 4.12 24.66
CA GLN A 316 -8.22 3.27 25.81
C GLN A 316 -7.97 4.13 27.04
N LYS A 317 -9.03 4.43 27.80
CA LYS A 317 -8.90 5.00 29.13
C LYS A 317 -7.99 4.05 29.89
N SER A 318 -6.72 4.43 30.06
CA SER A 318 -5.82 3.75 30.97
C SER A 318 -6.57 3.68 32.29
N GLY A 319 -6.95 2.47 32.70
CA GLY A 319 -7.66 2.26 33.95
C GLY A 319 -6.90 3.03 35.02
N ALA A 320 -7.51 4.09 35.52
CA ALA A 320 -7.00 4.81 36.66
C ALA A 320 -7.01 3.78 37.79
N THR A 321 -5.84 3.25 38.10
CA THR A 321 -5.58 2.64 39.40
C THR A 321 -5.93 3.72 40.42
N THR A 322 -7.07 3.53 41.08
CA THR A 322 -7.48 4.30 42.24
C THR A 322 -6.45 4.05 43.33
N GLU A 323 -5.39 4.84 43.36
CA GLU A 323 -4.54 5.00 44.54
C GLU A 323 -5.11 6.16 45.36
N GLU A 324 -5.85 5.80 46.41
CA GLU A 324 -6.04 6.67 47.56
C GLU A 324 -4.67 6.94 48.20
N GLY A 325 -4.26 8.21 48.28
CA GLY A 325 -2.97 8.54 48.90
C GLY A 325 -2.56 10.01 48.84
N ALA A 326 -3.20 10.82 49.67
CA ALA A 326 -2.75 12.09 50.28
C ALA A 326 -1.58 12.91 49.67
N ALA A 327 -1.94 14.16 49.33
CA ALA A 327 -1.26 15.42 49.67
C ALA A 327 0.18 15.70 49.18
N GLY A 328 0.29 16.69 48.28
CA GLY A 328 1.33 17.71 48.35
C GLY A 328 2.07 18.03 47.05
N GLY A 329 1.92 19.26 46.56
CA GLY A 329 2.96 19.95 45.77
C GLY A 329 2.67 20.17 44.29
N THR A 330 2.02 21.28 43.97
CA THR A 330 1.82 21.80 42.61
C THR A 330 3.10 22.41 42.03
N LYS A 331 3.69 21.76 41.01
CA LYS A 331 4.53 22.44 40.00
C LYS A 331 4.10 22.01 38.59
N LYS A 332 3.43 22.94 37.88
CA LYS A 332 3.07 22.80 36.46
C LYS A 332 4.35 22.78 35.61
N LYS A 333 4.78 21.60 35.16
CA LYS A 333 5.69 21.47 34.02
C LYS A 333 4.86 21.33 32.75
N LYS A 334 5.02 22.31 31.87
CA LYS A 334 4.52 22.34 30.49
C LYS A 334 5.24 21.22 29.71
N VAL A 335 4.57 20.11 29.46
CA VAL A 335 5.09 19.03 28.62
C VAL A 335 4.99 19.50 27.17
N VAL A 336 6.14 19.86 26.61
CA VAL A 336 6.33 20.09 25.19
C VAL A 336 6.19 18.74 24.49
N LEU A 337 5.22 18.65 23.58
CA LEU A 337 5.03 17.51 22.69
C LEU A 337 6.16 17.53 21.66
N GLU A 338 7.31 16.96 21.98
CA GLU A 338 8.33 16.67 20.98
C GLU A 338 7.88 15.48 20.13
N LEU A 339 7.77 15.72 18.82
CA LEU A 339 7.64 14.72 17.78
C LEU A 339 8.85 13.76 17.84
N CYS A 340 8.70 12.66 18.55
CA CYS A 340 9.56 11.51 18.36
C CYS A 340 9.31 10.91 16.96
N LYS A 341 10.31 11.05 16.09
CA LYS A 341 10.59 10.23 14.90
C LYS A 341 10.89 8.76 15.26
N SER A 342 10.19 8.21 16.25
CA SER A 342 10.44 6.86 16.76
C SER A 342 9.72 5.84 15.90
N LEU A 343 10.52 5.00 15.24
CA LEU A 343 10.30 3.59 14.84
C LEU A 343 8.84 3.15 14.57
N PRO A 344 8.59 2.41 13.47
CA PRO A 344 7.24 1.97 13.16
C PRO A 344 6.70 1.13 14.31
N ARG A 345 5.60 1.59 14.91
CA ARG A 345 4.83 0.78 15.86
C ARG A 345 4.41 -0.46 15.08
N SER A 346 5.01 -1.61 15.41
CA SER A 346 4.52 -2.90 14.96
C SER A 346 3.09 -3.02 15.46
N HIS A 347 2.12 -2.94 14.56
CA HIS A 347 0.73 -3.12 14.91
C HIS A 347 0.47 -4.62 15.08
N ARG A 348 -0.24 -4.99 16.15
CA ARG A 348 -0.88 -6.30 16.16
C ARG A 348 -2.22 -6.13 15.47
N VAL A 349 -2.63 -7.16 14.75
CA VAL A 349 -3.82 -7.13 13.90
C VAL A 349 -4.58 -8.40 14.24
N VAL A 350 -5.84 -8.25 14.64
CA VAL A 350 -6.78 -9.36 14.64
C VAL A 350 -7.08 -9.67 13.19
N ILE A 351 -6.61 -10.81 12.73
CA ILE A 351 -6.91 -11.27 11.38
C ILE A 351 -8.03 -12.28 11.53
N PRO A 352 -9.25 -12.00 11.04
CA PRO A 352 -10.29 -13.02 11.04
C PRO A 352 -9.85 -14.13 10.10
N SER A 353 -9.59 -15.31 10.66
CA SER A 353 -9.30 -16.54 9.91
C SER A 353 -10.64 -17.21 9.61
N TYR A 354 -10.90 -17.41 8.32
CA TYR A 354 -12.10 -18.04 7.78
C TYR A 354 -11.74 -19.38 7.18
#